data_AF-A0A0K3CBA9-F1
#
_entry.id   AF-A0A0K3CBA9-F1
#
_cell.length_a   1.000
_cell.length_b   1.000
_cell.length_c   1.000
_cell.angle_alpha   90.00
_cell.angle_beta   90.00
_cell.angle_gamma   90.00
#
_symmetry.space_group_name_H-M   'P 1'
#
loop_
_entity.id
_entity.type
_entity.pdbx_description
1 polymer ?
#
loop_
_entity_poly.entity_id
_entity_poly.type
_entity_poly.pdbx_seq_one_letter_code
_entity_poly.pdbx_strand_id
1 'polypeptide(L)'
;MTNPIPGQLHLISPKPLTAYEFGPPTSSSSPLVLFIAGLNDTLCSVPYLPILSERLSQAGWRLAQVCLSSAGAGWGGANFFSSDLSDTRLRNVFGAIDCPLLIVLSGEDETYPEEVKAHLPALLERFRRAAEGRWSARSGIVQGAAHDLKDEEHAGEFAERVVGFLREV
;
A
#
# COMPACT_ATOMS: atom_id res chain seq x y z
N MET A 1 -24.50 -7.93 -5.04
CA MET A 1 -23.12 -8.30 -4.65
C MET A 1 -22.29 -8.28 -5.93
N THR A 2 -21.09 -7.70 -5.89
CA THR A 2 -20.12 -7.81 -7.01
C THR A 2 -19.56 -9.23 -7.09
N ASN A 3 -18.89 -9.55 -8.19
CA ASN A 3 -18.22 -10.85 -8.33
C ASN A 3 -17.17 -11.04 -7.22
N PRO A 4 -17.01 -12.26 -6.68
CA PRO A 4 -15.99 -12.53 -5.68
C PRO A 4 -14.59 -12.30 -6.25
N ILE A 5 -13.72 -11.69 -5.44
CA ILE A 5 -12.30 -11.52 -5.76
C ILE A 5 -11.57 -12.74 -5.17
N PRO A 6 -10.88 -13.56 -6.00
CA PRO A 6 -10.10 -14.69 -5.51
C PRO A 6 -8.76 -14.23 -4.92
N GLY A 7 -8.30 -14.90 -3.85
CA GLY A 7 -7.08 -14.53 -3.15
C GLY A 7 -6.78 -15.35 -1.90
N GLN A 8 -5.68 -15.02 -1.23
CA GLN A 8 -5.21 -15.66 0.00
C GLN A 8 -5.08 -14.62 1.13
N LEU A 9 -5.65 -14.90 2.29
CA LEU A 9 -5.47 -14.06 3.48
C LEU A 9 -4.31 -14.59 4.34
N HIS A 10 -3.32 -13.74 4.54
CA HIS A 10 -2.14 -13.97 5.37
C HIS A 10 -2.31 -13.28 6.73
N LEU A 11 -1.92 -13.97 7.81
CA LEU A 11 -1.89 -13.40 9.15
C LEU A 11 -0.44 -13.00 9.49
N ILE A 12 -0.21 -11.72 9.79
CA ILE A 12 1.11 -11.19 10.10
C ILE A 12 1.24 -11.04 11.61
N SER A 13 2.31 -11.61 12.18
CA SER A 13 2.60 -11.50 13.61
C SER A 13 3.59 -10.35 13.88
N PRO A 14 3.42 -9.59 14.98
CA PRO A 14 2.36 -9.75 15.99
C PRO A 14 0.99 -9.25 15.48
N LYS A 15 -0.07 -9.97 15.88
CA LYS A 15 -1.46 -9.62 15.57
C LYS A 15 -1.76 -8.14 15.95
N PRO A 16 -2.67 -7.45 15.22
CA PRO A 16 -3.73 -8.00 14.36
C PRO A 16 -3.57 -7.70 12.86
N LEU A 17 -2.34 -7.65 12.34
CA LEU A 17 -2.11 -7.32 10.93
C LEU A 17 -2.50 -8.49 10.01
N THR A 18 -3.15 -8.17 8.89
CA THR A 18 -3.44 -9.15 7.84
C THR A 18 -2.97 -8.63 6.48
N ALA A 19 -2.67 -9.51 5.54
CA ALA A 19 -2.44 -9.13 4.15
C ALA A 19 -3.27 -10.03 3.23
N TYR A 20 -3.96 -9.44 2.28
CA TYR A 20 -4.74 -10.17 1.29
C TYR A 20 -3.99 -10.17 -0.03
N GLU A 21 -3.56 -11.35 -0.45
CA GLU A 21 -2.92 -11.56 -1.72
C GLU A 21 -3.95 -11.88 -2.81
N PHE A 22 -3.90 -11.14 -3.92
CA PHE A 22 -4.83 -11.30 -5.02
C PHE A 22 -4.40 -12.44 -5.95
N GLY A 23 -5.38 -13.21 -6.42
CA GLY A 23 -5.16 -14.29 -7.40
C GLY A 23 -5.05 -15.69 -6.78
N PRO A 24 -4.79 -16.72 -7.61
CA PRO A 24 -4.66 -18.09 -7.14
C PRO A 24 -3.37 -18.28 -6.31
N PRO A 25 -3.28 -19.35 -5.50
CA PRO A 25 -2.03 -19.71 -4.82
C PRO A 25 -0.90 -19.87 -5.84
N THR A 26 0.16 -19.10 -5.71
CA THR A 26 1.36 -19.20 -6.58
C THR A 26 2.57 -19.71 -5.81
N SER A 27 3.53 -20.30 -6.52
CA SER A 27 4.81 -20.73 -5.96
C SER A 27 5.59 -19.54 -5.37
N SER A 28 6.28 -19.74 -4.24
CA SER A 28 6.87 -18.65 -3.44
C SER A 28 8.07 -17.93 -4.06
N SER A 29 8.45 -18.26 -5.30
CA SER A 29 9.63 -17.67 -5.97
C SER A 29 9.32 -16.41 -6.76
N SER A 30 8.05 -16.15 -7.09
CA SER A 30 7.66 -14.91 -7.78
C SER A 30 7.74 -13.73 -6.82
N PRO A 31 8.31 -12.60 -7.24
CA PRO A 31 8.45 -11.45 -6.36
C PRO A 31 7.08 -10.80 -6.07
N LEU A 32 6.95 -10.26 -4.86
CA LEU A 32 5.68 -9.74 -4.30
C LEU A 32 5.69 -8.22 -4.19
N VAL A 33 4.66 -7.57 -4.74
CA VAL A 33 4.30 -6.19 -4.46
C VAL A 33 3.38 -6.17 -3.25
N LEU A 34 3.81 -5.54 -2.14
CA LEU A 34 2.93 -5.27 -1.01
C LEU A 34 2.36 -3.85 -1.13
N PHE A 35 1.07 -3.78 -1.43
CA PHE A 35 0.28 -2.55 -1.48
C PHE A 35 -0.22 -2.18 -0.08
N ILE A 36 0.02 -0.95 0.34
CA ILE A 36 -0.51 -0.40 1.60
C ILE A 36 -1.66 0.53 1.23
N ALA A 37 -2.87 0.11 1.56
CA ALA A 37 -4.06 0.91 1.28
C ALA A 37 -4.19 2.11 2.24
N GLY A 38 -5.01 3.09 1.88
CA GLY A 38 -5.29 4.26 2.70
C GLY A 38 -5.96 3.90 4.02
N LEU A 39 -6.04 4.85 4.96
CA LEU A 39 -6.53 4.56 6.32
C LEU A 39 -7.98 4.06 6.32
N ASN A 40 -8.80 4.57 5.40
CA ASN A 40 -10.21 4.23 5.30
C ASN A 40 -10.45 3.02 4.39
N ASP A 41 -9.39 2.52 3.75
CA ASP A 41 -9.50 1.32 2.95
C ASP A 41 -9.65 0.09 3.81
N THR A 42 -10.43 -0.83 3.29
CA THR A 42 -10.62 -2.17 3.82
C THR A 42 -10.17 -3.15 2.76
N LEU A 43 -10.25 -4.45 3.06
CA LEU A 43 -9.91 -5.48 2.08
C LEU A 43 -10.71 -5.26 0.79
N CYS A 44 -9.99 -5.09 -0.32
CA CYS A 44 -10.56 -4.91 -1.65
C CYS A 44 -11.45 -3.66 -1.84
N SER A 45 -11.32 -2.61 -1.01
CA SER A 45 -12.02 -1.34 -1.25
C SER A 45 -11.40 -0.51 -2.36
N VAL A 46 -10.09 -0.66 -2.59
CA VAL A 46 -9.36 0.06 -3.63
C VAL A 46 -9.69 -0.55 -5.00
N PRO A 47 -10.41 0.17 -5.88
CA PRO A 47 -11.08 -0.43 -7.03
C PRO A 47 -10.13 -0.93 -8.12
N TYR A 48 -8.91 -0.38 -8.20
CA TYR A 48 -7.94 -0.74 -9.23
C TYR A 48 -7.06 -1.95 -8.87
N LEU A 49 -7.07 -2.42 -7.61
CA LEU A 49 -6.19 -3.53 -7.19
C LEU A 49 -6.45 -4.86 -7.91
N PRO A 50 -7.70 -5.27 -8.21
CA PRO A 50 -7.93 -6.50 -8.97
C PRO A 50 -7.33 -6.44 -10.38
N ILE A 51 -7.47 -5.31 -11.06
CA ILE A 51 -6.91 -5.11 -12.41
C ILE A 51 -5.39 -5.05 -12.34
N LEU A 52 -4.83 -4.36 -11.34
CA LEU A 52 -3.39 -4.29 -11.10
C LEU A 52 -2.80 -5.68 -10.84
N SER A 53 -3.46 -6.51 -10.02
CA SER A 53 -3.06 -7.88 -9.76
C SER A 53 -2.97 -8.72 -11.03
N GLU A 54 -3.97 -8.62 -11.91
CA GLU A 54 -3.98 -9.37 -13.18
C GLU A 54 -2.80 -8.96 -14.08
N ARG A 55 -2.52 -7.66 -14.18
CA ARG A 55 -1.41 -7.13 -14.97
C ARG A 55 -0.05 -7.51 -14.39
N LEU A 56 0.10 -7.44 -13.07
CA LEU A 56 1.32 -7.88 -12.38
C LEU A 56 1.54 -9.38 -12.56
N SER A 57 0.49 -10.19 -12.50
CA SER A 57 0.57 -11.64 -12.71
C SER A 57 1.07 -11.97 -14.12
N GLN A 58 0.64 -11.23 -15.15
CA GLN A 58 1.14 -11.36 -16.52
C GLN A 58 2.64 -11.02 -16.65
N ALA A 59 3.15 -10.17 -15.76
CA ALA A 59 4.56 -9.81 -15.68
C ALA A 59 5.38 -10.72 -14.74
N GLY A 60 4.76 -11.76 -14.14
CA GLY A 60 5.42 -12.68 -13.21
C GLY A 60 5.48 -12.21 -11.75
N TRP A 61 4.74 -11.15 -11.41
CA TRP A 61 4.67 -10.53 -10.07
C TRP A 61 3.41 -10.91 -9.31
N ARG A 62 3.51 -11.00 -7.99
CA ARG A 62 2.39 -11.18 -7.06
C ARG A 62 1.97 -9.83 -6.48
N LEU A 63 0.70 -9.68 -6.10
CA LEU A 63 0.19 -8.48 -5.43
C LEU A 63 -0.52 -8.86 -4.13
N ALA A 64 -0.12 -8.27 -3.01
CA ALA A 64 -0.86 -8.35 -1.76
C ALA A 64 -1.19 -6.96 -1.21
N GLN A 65 -2.39 -6.76 -0.70
CA GLN A 65 -2.79 -5.58 0.07
C GLN A 65 -2.59 -5.87 1.55
N VAL A 66 -1.76 -5.10 2.25
CA VAL A 66 -1.73 -5.15 3.72
C VAL A 66 -2.93 -4.37 4.28
N CYS A 67 -3.62 -5.00 5.22
CA CYS A 67 -4.70 -4.42 6.00
C CYS A 67 -4.14 -4.09 7.38
N LEU A 68 -3.92 -2.80 7.62
CA LEU A 68 -3.48 -2.30 8.92
C LEU A 68 -4.63 -2.41 9.94
N SER A 69 -4.32 -2.39 11.23
CA SER A 69 -5.33 -2.51 12.30
C SER A 69 -6.39 -1.40 12.29
N SER A 70 -6.14 -0.28 11.62
CA SER A 70 -7.05 0.84 11.44
C SER A 70 -8.02 0.70 10.27
N ALA A 71 -7.82 -0.27 9.37
CA ALA A 71 -8.63 -0.44 8.17
C ALA A 71 -10.11 -0.65 8.53
N GLY A 72 -10.98 0.27 8.10
CA GLY A 72 -12.43 0.21 8.32
C GLY A 72 -12.95 0.76 9.66
N ALA A 73 -12.15 1.55 10.40
CA ALA A 73 -12.46 1.98 11.77
C ALA A 73 -13.40 3.21 11.94
N GLY A 74 -14.29 3.56 10.99
CA GLY A 74 -15.26 4.66 11.21
C GLY A 74 -16.09 4.43 12.50
N TRP A 75 -16.46 5.39 13.36
CA TRP A 75 -16.50 6.87 13.40
C TRP A 75 -15.92 7.30 14.77
N GLY A 76 -14.98 8.24 14.81
CA GLY A 76 -14.27 8.69 16.05
C GLY A 76 -12.75 8.92 15.92
N GLY A 77 -12.24 8.95 14.68
CA GLY A 77 -10.86 8.59 14.30
C GLY A 77 -9.73 9.62 14.46
N ALA A 78 -9.86 10.69 15.26
CA ALA A 78 -8.81 11.71 15.33
C ALA A 78 -7.48 11.19 15.93
N ASN A 79 -7.53 10.25 16.89
CA ASN A 79 -6.34 9.76 17.59
C ASN A 79 -5.67 8.53 16.94
N PHE A 80 -6.21 7.98 15.85
CA PHE A 80 -5.77 6.70 15.29
C PHE A 80 -4.55 6.81 14.38
N PHE A 81 -4.38 7.93 13.67
CA PHE A 81 -3.16 8.19 12.91
C PHE A 81 -1.92 8.17 13.82
N SER A 82 -2.05 8.67 15.06
CA SER A 82 -0.93 8.71 16.00
C SER A 82 -0.47 7.31 16.45
N SER A 83 -1.39 6.36 16.60
CA SER A 83 -1.08 5.03 17.13
C SER A 83 -0.57 4.09 16.04
N ASP A 84 -1.23 4.03 14.89
CA ASP A 84 -0.86 3.14 13.78
C ASP A 84 0.30 3.65 12.94
N LEU A 85 0.52 4.96 12.90
CA LEU A 85 1.74 5.52 12.34
C LEU A 85 2.86 5.61 13.37
N SER A 86 2.72 5.10 14.60
CA SER A 86 3.83 5.13 15.56
C SER A 86 5.07 4.44 14.98
N ASP A 87 6.26 4.99 15.23
CA ASP A 87 7.50 4.46 14.64
C ASP A 87 7.71 2.99 14.98
N THR A 88 7.28 2.55 16.16
CA THR A 88 7.31 1.14 16.57
C THR A 88 6.45 0.25 15.67
N ARG A 89 5.24 0.67 15.31
CA ARG A 89 4.37 -0.10 14.42
C ARG A 89 4.86 -0.09 12.99
N LEU A 90 5.34 1.06 12.51
CA LEU A 90 5.98 1.14 11.19
C LEU A 90 7.15 0.17 11.10
N ARG A 91 8.04 0.12 12.11
CA ARG A 91 9.11 -0.88 12.15
C ARG A 91 8.61 -2.31 12.20
N ASN A 92 7.53 -2.62 12.91
CA ASN A 92 7.00 -3.99 12.92
C ASN A 92 6.43 -4.39 11.54
N VAL A 93 5.75 -3.48 10.84
CA VAL A 93 5.18 -3.73 9.51
C VAL A 93 6.29 -3.83 8.47
N PHE A 94 7.09 -2.76 8.32
CA PHE A 94 8.13 -2.68 7.30
C PHE A 94 9.33 -3.57 7.62
N GLY A 95 9.64 -3.78 8.89
CA GLY A 95 10.69 -4.69 9.36
C GLY A 95 10.46 -6.14 8.94
N ALA A 96 9.20 -6.59 8.92
CA ALA A 96 8.83 -7.93 8.52
C ALA A 96 8.90 -8.17 6.99
N ILE A 97 9.19 -7.14 6.18
CA ILE A 97 9.19 -7.24 4.72
C ILE A 97 10.62 -7.36 4.19
N ASP A 98 11.06 -8.56 3.85
CA ASP A 98 12.44 -8.80 3.41
C ASP A 98 12.68 -8.59 1.90
N CYS A 99 11.75 -7.94 1.19
CA CYS A 99 11.84 -7.66 -0.25
C CYS A 99 11.94 -6.16 -0.55
N PRO A 100 12.37 -5.78 -1.78
CA PRO A 100 12.33 -4.40 -2.23
C PRO A 100 10.91 -3.81 -2.17
N LEU A 101 10.82 -2.53 -1.84
CA LEU A 101 9.57 -1.81 -1.60
C LEU A 101 9.46 -0.58 -2.50
N LEU A 102 8.25 -0.33 -3.01
CA LEU A 102 7.88 0.94 -3.60
C LEU A 102 6.82 1.60 -2.72
N ILE A 103 7.13 2.78 -2.18
CA ILE A 103 6.22 3.55 -1.33
C ILE A 103 5.68 4.72 -2.13
N VAL A 104 4.39 4.72 -2.45
CA VAL A 104 3.73 5.83 -3.15
C VAL A 104 2.56 6.34 -2.33
N LEU A 105 2.52 7.67 -2.12
CA LEU A 105 1.42 8.35 -1.42
C LEU A 105 0.71 9.31 -2.38
N SER A 106 -0.61 9.42 -2.26
CA SER A 106 -1.42 10.39 -3.00
C SER A 106 -1.37 11.75 -2.32
N GLY A 107 -1.03 12.81 -3.07
CA GLY A 107 -0.77 14.14 -2.52
C GLY A 107 -2.03 14.90 -2.06
N GLU A 108 -3.15 14.68 -2.74
CA GLU A 108 -4.44 15.33 -2.48
C GLU A 108 -5.53 14.31 -2.12
N ASP A 109 -5.14 13.19 -1.51
CA ASP A 109 -6.05 12.14 -1.07
C ASP A 109 -7.09 12.72 -0.09
N GLU A 110 -8.35 12.79 -0.52
CA GLU A 110 -9.45 13.37 0.23
C GLU A 110 -9.80 12.60 1.51
N THR A 111 -9.31 11.36 1.64
CA THR A 111 -9.52 10.51 2.82
C THR A 111 -8.53 10.79 3.94
N TYR A 112 -7.41 11.46 3.66
CA TYR A 112 -6.46 11.87 4.70
C TYR A 112 -7.04 13.02 5.54
N PRO A 113 -6.87 13.03 6.87
CA PRO A 113 -7.11 14.21 7.68
C PRO A 113 -6.13 15.31 7.31
N GLU A 114 -6.54 16.55 7.51
CA GLU A 114 -5.74 17.74 7.24
C GLU A 114 -4.37 17.72 7.94
N GLU A 115 -4.28 17.20 9.16
CA GLU A 115 -3.00 17.03 9.88
C GLU A 115 -2.04 16.08 9.14
N VAL A 116 -2.56 15.02 8.53
CA VAL A 116 -1.74 14.07 7.77
C VAL A 116 -1.31 14.68 6.45
N LYS A 117 -2.22 15.34 5.73
CA LYS A 117 -1.90 16.04 4.47
C LYS A 117 -0.78 17.07 4.68
N ALA A 118 -0.90 17.87 5.75
CA ALA A 118 0.11 18.87 6.14
C ALA A 118 1.50 18.27 6.43
N HIS A 119 1.57 16.96 6.70
CA HIS A 119 2.80 16.26 7.09
C HIS A 119 3.16 15.08 6.17
N LEU A 120 2.59 14.99 4.97
CA LEU A 120 2.85 13.90 4.02
C LEU A 120 4.36 13.67 3.73
N PRO A 121 5.19 14.71 3.50
CA PRO A 121 6.63 14.50 3.30
C PRO A 121 7.31 13.88 4.52
N ALA A 122 6.92 14.28 5.73
CA ALA A 122 7.45 13.70 6.97
C ALA A 122 6.97 12.25 7.15
N LEU A 123 5.73 11.94 6.77
CA LEU A 123 5.19 10.59 6.79
C LEU A 123 5.95 9.65 5.84
N LEU A 124 6.20 10.10 4.60
CA LEU A 124 6.99 9.34 3.63
C LEU A 124 8.38 9.02 4.17
N GLU A 125 9.04 10.00 4.81
CA GLU A 125 10.36 9.80 5.40
C GLU A 125 10.33 8.78 6.56
N ARG A 126 9.26 8.78 7.37
CA ARG A 126 9.10 7.76 8.41
C ARG A 126 8.93 6.36 7.82
N PHE A 127 8.21 6.22 6.70
CA PHE A 127 8.09 4.94 6.00
C PHE A 127 9.43 4.48 5.44
N ARG A 128 10.21 5.38 4.81
CA ARG A 128 11.56 5.10 4.32
C ARG A 128 12.50 4.63 5.42
N ARG A 129 12.47 5.28 6.59
CA ARG A 129 13.25 4.86 7.76
C ARG A 129 12.84 3.49 8.27
N ALA A 130 11.54 3.23 8.36
CA ALA A 130 11.03 1.92 8.79
C ALA A 130 11.36 0.80 7.79
N ALA A 131 11.47 1.11 6.50
CA ALA A 131 11.89 0.18 5.46
C ALA A 131 13.41 -0.08 5.44
N GLU A 132 14.22 0.61 6.25
CA GLU A 132 15.67 0.37 6.41
C GLU A 132 16.45 0.27 5.08
N GLY A 133 16.10 1.11 4.10
CA GLY A 133 16.79 1.15 2.80
C GLY A 133 16.29 0.13 1.77
N ARG A 134 15.29 -0.70 2.09
CA ARG A 134 14.63 -1.58 1.12
C ARG A 134 13.72 -0.85 0.13
N TRP A 135 13.59 0.47 0.22
CA TRP A 135 12.69 1.26 -0.61
C TRP A 135 13.38 1.76 -1.90
N SER A 136 12.68 1.75 -3.03
CA SER A 136 13.17 2.24 -4.31
C SER A 136 13.23 3.77 -4.36
N ALA A 137 14.21 4.34 -5.08
CA ALA A 137 14.32 5.77 -5.34
C ALA A 137 13.08 6.37 -6.04
N ARG A 138 12.25 5.54 -6.66
CA ARG A 138 10.95 5.93 -7.26
C ARG A 138 9.84 6.14 -6.23
N SER A 139 10.09 5.79 -4.97
CA SER A 139 9.15 6.03 -3.88
C SER A 139 8.97 7.53 -3.67
N GLY A 140 7.73 7.99 -3.52
CA GLY A 140 7.43 9.41 -3.45
C GLY A 140 5.96 9.73 -3.29
N ILE A 141 5.64 11.01 -3.23
CA ILE A 141 4.26 11.50 -3.29
C ILE A 141 3.93 11.80 -4.76
N VAL A 142 2.77 11.36 -5.24
CA VAL A 142 2.21 11.81 -6.52
C VAL A 142 1.43 13.08 -6.20
N GLN A 143 1.99 14.24 -6.55
CA GLN A 143 1.40 15.54 -6.22
C GLN A 143 0.05 15.68 -6.92
N GLY A 144 -0.96 16.24 -6.28
CA GLY A 144 -2.28 16.42 -6.90
C GLY A 144 -3.16 15.17 -6.98
N ALA A 145 -2.60 13.97 -6.74
CA ALA A 145 -3.33 12.73 -6.86
C ALA A 145 -4.43 12.59 -5.80
N ALA A 146 -5.64 12.26 -6.27
CA ALA A 146 -6.74 11.82 -5.42
C ALA A 146 -6.55 10.39 -4.91
N HIS A 147 -7.41 9.97 -3.98
CA HIS A 147 -7.37 8.63 -3.40
C HIS A 147 -7.51 7.50 -4.45
N ASP A 148 -8.40 7.70 -5.42
CA ASP A 148 -8.81 6.65 -6.36
C ASP A 148 -8.04 6.63 -7.69
N LEU A 149 -7.14 7.60 -7.92
CA LEU A 149 -6.38 7.76 -9.15
C LEU A 149 -7.25 7.65 -10.42
N LYS A 150 -8.46 8.22 -10.41
CA LYS A 150 -9.35 8.18 -11.59
C LYS A 150 -8.86 9.02 -12.77
N ASP A 151 -8.02 10.02 -12.52
CA ASP A 151 -7.48 10.87 -13.57
C ASP A 151 -6.28 10.20 -14.27
N GLU A 152 -6.20 10.36 -15.59
CA GLU A 152 -5.17 9.69 -16.39
C GLU A 152 -3.75 10.18 -16.10
N GLU A 153 -3.59 11.43 -15.66
CA GLU A 153 -2.29 12.05 -15.39
C GLU A 153 -1.62 11.39 -14.18
N HIS A 154 -2.27 11.42 -13.02
CA HIS A 154 -1.72 10.83 -11.80
C HIS A 154 -1.73 9.29 -11.86
N ALA A 155 -2.71 8.67 -12.52
CA ALA A 155 -2.69 7.23 -12.77
C ALA A 155 -1.50 6.83 -13.65
N GLY A 156 -1.19 7.64 -14.67
CA GLY A 156 -0.03 7.48 -15.53
C GLY A 156 1.27 7.58 -14.76
N GLU A 157 1.44 8.64 -13.93
CA GLU A 157 2.62 8.80 -13.09
C GLU A 157 2.80 7.64 -12.11
N PHE A 158 1.72 7.22 -11.44
CA PHE A 158 1.73 6.06 -10.56
C PHE A 158 2.15 4.78 -11.32
N ALA A 159 1.57 4.54 -12.49
CA ALA A 159 1.90 3.40 -13.33
C ALA A 159 3.37 3.42 -13.79
N GLU A 160 3.90 4.58 -14.17
CA GLU A 160 5.31 4.75 -14.54
C GLU A 160 6.26 4.44 -13.38
N ARG A 161 5.92 4.87 -12.16
CA ARG A 161 6.68 4.54 -10.95
C ARG A 161 6.66 3.04 -10.68
N VAL A 162 5.50 2.40 -10.80
CA VAL A 162 5.34 0.95 -10.64
C VAL A 162 6.15 0.21 -11.69
N VAL A 163 5.94 0.48 -12.98
CA VAL A 163 6.67 -0.19 -14.08
C VAL A 163 8.18 0.06 -13.97
N GLY A 164 8.57 1.28 -13.62
CA GLY A 164 9.97 1.62 -13.37
C GLY A 164 10.57 0.82 -12.23
N PHE A 165 9.84 0.69 -11.11
CA PHE A 165 10.26 -0.12 -9.97
C PHE A 165 10.42 -1.58 -10.35
N LEU A 166 9.43 -2.18 -11.03
CA LEU A 166 9.48 -3.59 -11.46
C LEU A 166 10.65 -3.92 -12.40
N ARG A 167 11.30 -2.92 -13.02
CA ARG A 167 12.50 -3.09 -13.85
C ARG A 167 13.81 -2.98 -13.05
N GLU A 168 13.76 -2.44 -11.83
CA GLU A 168 14.92 -2.29 -10.93
C GLU A 168 15.23 -3.58 -10.15
N VAL A 169 14.27 -4.50 -10.10
CA VAL A 169 14.23 -5.68 -9.22
C VAL A 169 14.20 -6.98 -10.00
#